data_AF-A0A432V0H1-F1
#
_entry.id   AF-A0A432V0H1-F1
#
_cell.length_a   1.000
_cell.length_b   1.000
_cell.length_c   1.000
_cell.angle_alpha   90.00
_cell.angle_beta   90.00
_cell.angle_gamma   90.00
#
_symmetry.space_group_name_H-M   'P 1'
#
loop_
_entity.id
_entity.type
_entity.pdbx_description
1 polymer ?
#
loop_
_entity_poly.entity_id
_entity_poly.type
_entity_poly.pdbx_seq_one_letter_code
_entity_poly.pdbx_strand_id
1 'polypeptide(L)' 'MTTADPHRKAPAPKPGSRKKRRTEGRAEDPDTLEEQLQEGLEDTFPGSDPVSVTITGIPGRPKERRN' A
#
# COMPACT_ATOMS: atom_id res chain seq x y z
N MET A 1 -13.27 26.07 -18.43
CA MET A 1 -12.73 24.82 -17.84
C MET A 1 -13.86 24.18 -17.04
N THR A 2 -14.34 22.99 -17.42
CA THR A 2 -15.48 22.33 -16.75
C THR A 2 -14.99 21.57 -15.52
N THR A 3 -15.39 22.02 -14.32
CA THR A 3 -15.12 21.33 -13.05
C THR A 3 -15.81 19.97 -13.07
N ALA A 4 -15.03 18.89 -12.99
CA ALA A 4 -15.56 17.53 -12.88
C ALA A 4 -16.14 17.32 -11.47
N ASP A 5 -17.38 16.82 -11.41
CA ASP A 5 -18.10 16.56 -10.16
C ASP A 5 -17.52 15.34 -9.41
N PRO A 6 -17.06 15.50 -8.16
CA PRO A 6 -16.38 14.45 -7.40
C PRO A 6 -17.34 13.38 -6.83
N HIS A 7 -18.66 13.57 -6.94
CA HIS A 7 -19.67 12.63 -6.40
C HIS A 7 -20.27 11.68 -7.43
N ARG A 8 -19.77 11.66 -8.67
CA ARG A 8 -20.21 10.68 -9.67
C ARG A 8 -19.74 9.27 -9.29
N LYS A 9 -20.58 8.55 -8.54
CA LYS A 9 -20.38 7.15 -8.16
C LYS A 9 -20.20 6.32 -9.43
N ALA A 10 -19.00 5.79 -9.65
CA ALA A 10 -18.74 4.88 -10.76
C ALA A 10 -19.69 3.66 -10.65
N PRO A 11 -20.24 3.14 -11.77
CA PRO A 11 -21.10 1.97 -11.71
C PRO A 11 -20.35 0.81 -11.07
N ALA A 12 -20.98 0.13 -10.11
CA ALA A 12 -20.38 -1.02 -9.45
C ALA A 12 -19.89 -2.04 -10.48
N PRO A 13 -18.68 -2.61 -10.30
CA PRO A 13 -18.15 -3.59 -11.24
C PRO A 13 -19.11 -4.77 -11.36
N LYS A 14 -19.49 -5.11 -12.60
CA LYS A 14 -20.40 -6.23 -12.89
C LYS A 14 -19.82 -7.52 -12.28
N PRO A 15 -20.64 -8.40 -11.66
CA PRO A 15 -20.18 -9.55 -10.89
C PRO A 15 -19.32 -10.58 -11.67
N GLY A 16 -19.23 -10.48 -13.01
CA GLY A 16 -18.38 -11.33 -13.84
C GLY A 16 -16.96 -10.81 -14.11
N SER A 17 -16.65 -9.53 -13.86
CA SER A 17 -15.31 -8.97 -14.19
C SER A 17 -14.23 -9.31 -13.16
N ARG A 18 -14.60 -9.90 -12.01
CA ARG A 18 -13.65 -10.30 -10.96
C ARG A 18 -12.86 -11.56 -11.33
N LYS A 19 -13.36 -12.39 -12.26
CA LYS A 19 -12.74 -13.68 -12.59
C LYS A 19 -11.36 -13.52 -13.24
N LYS A 20 -11.13 -12.41 -13.96
CA LYS A 20 -9.82 -12.05 -14.53
C LYS A 20 -8.81 -11.43 -13.54
N ARG A 21 -9.25 -11.06 -12.33
CA ARG A 21 -8.41 -10.36 -11.33
C ARG A 21 -8.03 -11.26 -10.14
N ARG A 22 -8.27 -12.56 -10.23
CA ARG A 22 -7.87 -13.50 -9.18
C ARG A 22 -6.44 -13.93 -9.44
N THR A 23 -5.64 -13.96 -8.38
CA THR A 23 -4.32 -14.55 -8.41
C THR A 23 -4.43 -16.05 -8.62
N GLU A 24 -3.46 -16.63 -9.32
CA GLU A 24 -3.34 -18.08 -9.45
C GLU A 24 -3.13 -18.68 -8.05
N GLY A 25 -3.82 -19.78 -7.75
CA GLY A 25 -3.74 -20.45 -6.44
C GLY A 25 -4.72 -19.95 -5.36
N ARG A 26 -5.51 -18.90 -5.63
CA ARG A 26 -6.55 -18.44 -4.68
C ARG A 26 -7.64 -19.50 -4.46
N ALA A 27 -7.96 -19.76 -3.20
CA ALA A 27 -9.09 -20.60 -2.80
C ALA A 27 -10.45 -20.14 -3.39
N GLU A 28 -11.29 -21.11 -3.76
CA GLU A 28 -12.70 -20.89 -4.12
C GLU A 28 -13.64 -21.03 -2.93
N ASP A 29 -13.28 -21.88 -1.97
CA ASP A 29 -14.02 -22.07 -0.73
C ASP A 29 -13.78 -20.86 0.21
N PRO A 30 -14.84 -20.22 0.71
CA PRO A 30 -14.72 -19.03 1.55
C PRO A 30 -13.96 -19.26 2.85
N ASP A 31 -14.06 -20.44 3.47
CA ASP A 31 -13.42 -20.72 4.75
C ASP A 31 -11.91 -20.82 4.57
N THR A 32 -11.48 -21.59 3.55
CA THR A 32 -10.06 -21.69 3.18
C THR A 32 -9.48 -20.37 2.66
N LEU A 33 -10.32 -19.52 2.05
CA LEU A 33 -9.91 -18.20 1.61
C LEU A 33 -9.64 -17.28 2.80
N GLU A 34 -10.47 -17.32 3.84
CA GLU A 34 -10.29 -16.52 5.05
C GLU A 34 -8.99 -16.89 5.76
N GLU A 35 -8.71 -18.19 5.89
CA GLU A 35 -7.45 -18.69 6.46
C GLU A 35 -6.22 -18.19 5.67
N GLN A 36 -6.25 -18.27 4.33
CA GLN A 36 -5.16 -17.76 3.48
C GLN A 36 -4.98 -16.24 3.58
N LEU A 37 -6.09 -15.49 3.72
CA LEU A 37 -6.04 -14.04 3.90
C LEU A 37 -5.37 -13.70 5.23
N GLN A 38 -5.68 -14.45 6.28
CA GLN A 38 -5.11 -14.26 7.60
C GLN A 38 -3.61 -14.59 7.63
N GLU A 39 -3.22 -15.74 7.09
CA GLU A 39 -1.81 -16.16 6.99
C GLU A 39 -0.97 -15.14 6.20
N GLY A 40 -1.43 -14.72 5.02
CA GLY A 40 -0.72 -13.73 4.21
C GLY A 40 -0.66 -12.33 4.83
N LEU A 41 -1.65 -11.97 5.66
CA LEU A 41 -1.65 -10.71 6.41
C LEU A 41 -0.65 -10.78 7.57
N GLU A 42 -0.56 -11.92 8.26
CA GLU A 42 0.40 -12.16 9.35
C GLU A 42 1.86 -12.15 8.85
N ASP A 43 2.13 -12.74 7.68
CA ASP A 43 3.48 -12.81 7.10
C ASP A 43 3.96 -11.49 6.46
N THR A 44 3.04 -10.59 6.08
CA THR A 44 3.37 -9.30 5.42
C THR A 44 3.68 -8.17 6.42
N PHE A 45 3.58 -8.44 7.72
CA PHE A 45 4.02 -7.50 8.73
C PHE A 45 5.32 -7.98 9.39
N PRO A 46 6.50 -7.52 8.91
CA PRO A 46 7.62 -7.37 9.82
C PRO A 46 7.13 -6.39 10.88
N GLY A 47 6.78 -6.85 12.09
CA GLY A 47 6.04 -6.06 13.07
C GLY A 47 6.43 -4.58 13.07
N SER A 48 5.55 -3.73 12.50
CA SER A 48 5.78 -2.33 12.11
C SER A 48 6.94 -2.09 11.14
N ASP A 49 6.69 -1.37 10.03
CA ASP A 49 7.74 -0.85 9.14
C ASP A 49 8.96 -0.37 9.94
N PRO A 50 10.21 -0.62 9.46
CA PRO A 50 11.39 -0.20 10.20
C PRO A 50 11.27 1.28 10.60
N VAL A 51 11.62 1.60 11.85
CA VAL A 51 11.54 2.97 12.37
C VAL A 51 12.20 3.92 11.37
N SER A 52 11.41 4.83 10.79
CA SER A 52 11.92 5.81 9.83
C SER A 52 12.82 6.80 10.56
N VAL A 53 14.13 6.72 10.34
CA VAL A 53 15.11 7.62 10.96
C VAL A 53 15.09 8.96 10.24
N THR A 54 14.57 10.01 10.88
CA THR A 54 14.68 11.39 10.40
C THR A 54 16.02 11.99 10.84
N ILE A 55 17.01 12.02 9.93
CA ILE A 55 18.28 12.73 10.18
C ILE A 55 18.12 14.19 9.77
N THR A 56 17.85 15.08 10.74
CA THR A 56 17.98 16.54 10.54
C THR A 56 19.42 16.96 10.80
N GLY A 57 20.28 16.80 9.78
CA GLY A 57 21.63 17.37 9.83
C GLY A 57 21.58 18.88 9.66
N ILE A 58 22.07 19.65 10.63
CA ILE A 58 22.49 21.04 10.36
C ILE A 58 23.82 20.94 9.61
N PRO A 59 23.89 21.28 8.30
CA PRO A 59 25.17 21.32 7.62
C PRO A 59 26.06 22.35 8.32
N GLY A 60 27.16 21.85 8.90
CA GLY A 60 28.15 22.67 9.60
C GLY A 60 28.66 23.79 8.69
N ARG A 61 28.71 25.01 9.23
CA ARG A 61 29.19 26.21 8.54
C ARG A 61 30.56 25.96 7.88
N PRO A 62 30.83 26.52 6.69
CA PRO A 62 32.14 26.42 6.07
C PRO A 62 33.25 26.83 7.05
N LYS A 63 34.26 25.98 7.19
CA LYS A 63 35.45 26.29 7.98
C LYS A 63 36.18 27.44 7.27
N GLU A 64 36.07 28.64 7.82
CA GLU A 64 36.80 29.80 7.34
C GLU A 64 38.30 29.48 7.39
N ARG A 65 38.93 29.40 6.22
CA ARG A 65 40.38 29.21 6.12
C ARG A 65 41.02 30.50 6.62
N ARG A 66 41.59 30.48 7.82
CA ARG A 66 42.47 31.56 8.28
C ARG A 66 43.87 31.33 7.69
N ASN A 67 44.37 32.37 7.03
CA ASN A 67 45.66 32.47 6.34
C ASN A 67 46.84 32.13 7.24
#